data_AF-A0A9D6I3M5-F1
#
_entry.id   AF-A0A9D6I3M5-F1
#
_cell.length_a   1.000
_cell.length_b   1.000
_cell.length_c   1.000
_cell.angle_alpha   90.00
_cell.angle_beta   90.00
_cell.angle_gamma   90.00
#
_symmetry.space_group_name_H-M   'P 1'
#
loop_
_entity.id
_entity.type
_entity.pdbx_description
1 polymer ?
#
loop_
_entity_poly.entity_id
_entity_poly.type
_entity_poly.pdbx_seq_one_letter_code
_entity_poly.pdbx_strand_id
1 'polypeptide(L)' 'TEEGHQGDPLSGEFAGLYRLRVRDYRVIYARTDEGYLVLRIGHRRDVYRKGRP' A
#
# COMPACT_ATOMS: atom_id res chain seq x y z
N THR A 1 21.89 4.44 6.26
CA THR A 1 20.97 4.25 7.40
C THR A 1 19.75 3.54 6.87
N GLU A 2 19.72 2.22 7.01
CA GLU A 2 18.72 1.33 6.39
C GLU A 2 17.42 1.25 7.20
N GLU A 3 16.84 2.40 7.54
CA GLU A 3 15.46 2.44 8.01
C GLU A 3 14.56 2.47 6.78
N GLY A 4 14.28 1.27 6.23
CA GLY A 4 13.37 1.11 5.12
C GLY A 4 12.06 1.84 5.38
N HIS A 5 11.59 2.61 4.42
CA HIS A 5 10.33 3.35 4.54
C HIS A 5 9.18 2.38 4.85
N GLN A 6 8.70 2.38 6.10
CA GLN A 6 7.73 1.41 6.60
C GLN A 6 6.28 1.63 6.11
N GLY A 7 6.08 2.63 5.24
CA GLY A 7 4.78 3.04 4.69
C GLY A 7 3.87 3.74 5.71
N ASP A 8 2.91 4.52 5.21
CA ASP A 8 1.90 5.17 6.03
C ASP A 8 0.74 4.19 6.32
N PRO A 9 0.26 4.07 7.56
CA PRO A 9 -0.96 3.32 7.84
C PRO A 9 -2.17 3.99 7.17
N LEU A 10 -3.10 3.17 6.68
CA LEU A 10 -4.39 3.62 6.18
C LEU A 10 -5.44 3.61 7.31
N SER A 11 -6.52 4.35 7.11
CA SER A 11 -7.62 4.51 8.07
C SER A 11 -8.97 4.19 7.44
N GLY A 12 -10.03 4.17 8.26
CA GLY A 12 -11.39 3.87 7.83
C GLY A 12 -11.54 2.42 7.38
N GLU A 13 -12.20 2.20 6.22
CA GLU A 13 -12.41 0.84 5.67
C GLU A 13 -11.10 0.09 5.34
N PHE A 14 -9.97 0.81 5.23
CA PHE A 14 -8.65 0.25 4.95
C PHE A 14 -7.75 0.19 6.18
N ALA A 15 -8.28 0.37 7.40
CA ALA A 15 -7.52 0.21 8.63
C ALA A 15 -6.83 -1.18 8.67
N GLY A 16 -5.57 -1.21 9.10
CA GLY A 16 -4.72 -2.41 9.09
C GLY A 16 -3.91 -2.61 7.80
N LEU A 17 -4.18 -1.84 6.75
CA LEU A 17 -3.34 -1.76 5.56
C LEU A 17 -2.37 -0.59 5.64
N TYR A 18 -1.32 -0.69 4.82
CA TYR A 18 -0.25 0.30 4.71
C TYR A 18 -0.08 0.75 3.26
N ARG A 19 0.41 1.96 3.09
CA ARG A 19 0.75 2.56 1.81
C ARG A 19 2.22 2.97 1.78
N LEU A 20 2.98 2.36 0.89
CA LEU A 20 4.30 2.85 0.53
C LEU A 20 4.22 3.74 -0.70
N ARG A 21 4.81 4.94 -0.63
CA ARG A 21 4.94 5.85 -1.78
C ARG A 21 6.28 5.64 -2.46
N VAL A 22 6.25 5.28 -3.74
CA VAL A 22 7.44 5.19 -4.59
C VAL A 22 7.25 6.12 -5.78
N ARG A 23 7.74 7.36 -5.65
CA ARG A 23 7.50 8.46 -6.61
C ARG A 23 5.99 8.62 -6.89
N ASP A 24 5.54 8.22 -8.08
CA ASP A 24 4.16 8.32 -8.55
C ASP A 24 3.33 7.05 -8.36
N TYR A 25 3.98 5.98 -7.93
CA TYR A 25 3.34 4.72 -7.59
C TYR A 25 3.03 4.65 -6.11
N ARG A 26 1.99 3.88 -5.78
CA ARG A 26 1.67 3.46 -4.43
C ARG A 26 1.61 1.95 -4.41
N VAL A 27 2.16 1.39 -3.34
CA VAL A 27 2.02 -0.02 -2.98
C VAL A 27 1.09 -0.07 -1.79
N ILE A 28 -0.02 -0.80 -1.91
CA ILE A 28 -0.94 -1.08 -0.82
C ILE A 28 -0.67 -2.51 -0.35
N TYR A 29 -0.42 -2.69 0.94
CA TYR A 29 -0.04 -4.00 1.49
C TYR A 29 -0.53 -4.18 2.93
N ALA A 30 -0.59 -5.43 3.37
CA ALA A 30 -0.76 -5.81 4.76
C ALA A 30 0.57 -6.34 5.32
N ARG A 31 0.79 -6.16 6.63
CA ARG A 31 1.88 -6.82 7.35
C ARG A 31 1.36 -8.15 7.89
N THR A 32 2.15 -9.21 7.77
CA THR A 32 1.85 -10.54 8.29
C THR A 32 3.05 -11.02 9.11
N ASP A 33 2.86 -12.09 9.88
CA ASP A 33 3.96 -12.69 10.67
C ASP A 33 5.11 -13.22 9.77
N GLU A 34 4.78 -13.55 8.52
CA GLU A 34 5.71 -14.05 7.51
C GLU A 34 6.31 -12.94 6.63
N GLY A 35 5.86 -11.68 6.78
CA GLY A 35 6.36 -10.54 6.02
C GLY A 35 5.28 -9.58 5.53
N TYR A 36 5.19 -9.37 4.22
CA TYR A 36 4.30 -8.38 3.61
C TYR A 36 3.46 -9.00 2.49
N LEU A 37 2.14 -8.85 2.59
CA LEU A 37 1.20 -9.22 1.53
C LEU A 37 0.87 -7.99 0.68
N VAL A 38 1.39 -7.94 -0.54
CA VAL A 38 1.11 -6.84 -1.48
C VAL A 38 -0.24 -7.07 -2.16
N LEU A 39 -1.16 -6.12 -1.97
CA LEU A 39 -2.52 -6.20 -2.50
C LEU A 39 -2.66 -5.45 -3.83
N ARG A 40 -2.01 -4.29 -3.95
CA ARG A 40 -2.05 -3.46 -5.15
C ARG A 40 -0.74 -2.73 -5.35
N ILE A 41 -0.31 -2.64 -6.60
CA ILE A 41 0.73 -1.71 -7.05
C ILE A 41 0.14 -0.92 -8.21
N GLY A 42 0.18 0.40 -8.12
CA GLY A 42 -0.38 1.22 -9.20
C GLY A 42 0.03 2.68 -9.11
N HIS A 43 -0.12 3.36 -10.25
CA HIS A 43 0.05 4.80 -10.31
C HIS A 43 -1.00 5.48 -9.40
N ARG A 44 -0.65 6.63 -8.80
CA ARG A 44 -1.48 7.35 -7.83
C ARG A 44 -2.90 7.66 -8.24
N ARG A 45 -3.11 7.78 -9.55
CA ARG A 45 -4.40 8.13 -10.17
C ARG A 45 -5.33 6.92 -10.29
N ASP A 46 -4.78 5.70 -10.24
CA ASP A 46 -5.49 4.45 -10.57
C ASP A 46 -5.55 3.44 -9.43
N VAL A 47 -4.57 3.45 -8.50
CA VAL A 47 -4.42 2.41 -7.47
C VAL A 47 -5.67 2.23 -6.56
N TYR A 48 -6.44 3.31 -6.38
CA TYR A 48 -7.68 3.31 -5.58
C TYR A 48 -8.94 3.12 -6.41
N ARG A 49 -8.85 3.12 -7.73
CA ARG A 49 -10.02 2.90 -8.58
C ARG A 49 -10.46 1.44 -8.41
N LYS A 50 -11.76 1.22 -8.18
CA LYS A 50 -12.33 -0.12 -8.30
C LYS A 50 -12.18 -0.52 -9.76
N GLY A 51 -11.69 -1.73 -10.02
CA GLY A 51 -11.75 -2.29 -11.38
C GLY A 51 -13.20 -2.18 -11.85
N ARG A 52 -13.41 -1.61 -13.03
CA ARG A 52 -14.68 -1.78 -13.73
C ARG A 52 -14.87 -3.31 -13.91
N PRO A 53 -16.09 -3.86 -13.84
CA PRO A 53 -16.32 -5.25 -14.23
C PRO A 53 -15.70 -5.55 -15.60
#